data_AF-A0A2C9LZW9-F1
#
_entry.id   AF-A0A2C9LZW9-F1
#
_cell.length_a   1.000
_cell.length_b   1.000
_cell.length_c   1.000
_cell.angle_alpha   90.00
_cell.angle_beta   90.00
_cell.angle_gamma   90.00
#
_symmetry.space_group_name_H-M   'P 1'
#
loop_
_entity.id
_entity.type
_entity.pdbx_description
1 polymer ?
#
loop_
_entity_poly.entity_id
_entity_poly.type
_entity_poly.pdbx_seq_one_letter_code
_entity_poly.pdbx_strand_id
1 'polypeptide(L)'
;MDWEFPATRGSPPEDKYRFTYLMKGLYEAFAEEAKESGKEKLILTLAAASGTYYIDQSYEPKKIINYIDYMLLMTYNYHGQWEKKLDTTVDCTPITMTLRLVRSLSYTR
;
A
#
# COMPACT_ATOMS: atom_id res chain seq x y z
N MET A 1 6.83 -6.15 2.13
CA MET A 1 5.57 -6.91 2.13
C MET A 1 4.98 -6.85 0.74
N ASP A 2 4.66 -8.01 0.16
CA ASP A 2 4.22 -8.14 -1.23
C ASP A 2 3.07 -9.16 -1.34
N TRP A 3 1.87 -8.76 -0.90
CA TRP A 3 0.66 -9.56 -1.02
C TRP A 3 -0.20 -8.98 -2.15
N GLU A 4 -0.42 -9.79 -3.20
CA GLU A 4 -1.19 -9.40 -4.39
C GLU A 4 -2.53 -10.14 -4.58
N PHE A 5 -3.68 -9.58 -4.21
CA PHE A 5 -3.86 -8.46 -3.29
C PHE A 5 -4.87 -8.89 -2.22
N PRO A 6 -4.76 -8.41 -0.98
CA PRO A 6 -5.76 -8.66 0.05
C PRO A 6 -7.17 -8.36 -0.45
N ALA A 7 -8.19 -9.10 0.00
CA ALA A 7 -9.58 -8.93 -0.43
C ALA A 7 -9.87 -9.10 -1.94
N THR A 8 -8.90 -9.57 -2.73
CA THR A 8 -9.08 -9.87 -4.16
C THR A 8 -8.37 -11.18 -4.52
N ARG A 9 -8.54 -11.66 -5.77
CA ARG A 9 -7.88 -12.88 -6.28
C ARG A 9 -8.07 -14.12 -5.39
N GLY A 10 -9.25 -14.25 -4.76
CA GLY A 10 -9.60 -15.36 -3.87
C GLY A 10 -9.34 -15.09 -2.38
N SER A 11 -8.71 -13.95 -2.02
CA SER A 11 -8.63 -13.49 -0.64
C SER A 11 -9.99 -12.90 -0.20
N PRO A 12 -10.51 -13.29 0.98
CA PRO A 12 -11.79 -12.83 1.48
C PRO A 12 -11.78 -11.32 1.81
N PRO A 13 -12.92 -10.60 1.73
CA PRO A 13 -12.98 -9.15 1.89
C PRO A 13 -12.42 -8.62 3.23
N GLU A 14 -12.49 -9.43 4.28
CA GLU A 14 -11.99 -9.10 5.62
C GLU A 14 -10.46 -8.92 5.64
N ASP A 15 -9.75 -9.52 4.68
CA ASP A 15 -8.31 -9.42 4.60
C ASP A 15 -7.83 -7.99 4.31
N LYS A 16 -8.70 -7.11 3.77
CA LYS A 16 -8.43 -5.67 3.71
C LYS A 16 -8.05 -5.10 5.08
N TYR A 17 -8.84 -5.43 6.10
CA TYR A 17 -8.64 -4.93 7.46
C TYR A 17 -7.55 -5.71 8.19
N ARG A 18 -7.47 -7.04 7.98
CA ARG A 18 -6.41 -7.86 8.56
C ARG A 18 -5.03 -7.46 8.04
N PHE A 19 -4.94 -7.02 6.79
CA PHE A 19 -3.70 -6.48 6.25
C PHE A 19 -3.24 -5.24 7.02
N THR A 20 -4.14 -4.31 7.36
CA THR A 20 -3.82 -3.17 8.22
C THR A 20 -3.29 -3.61 9.59
N TYR A 21 -3.93 -4.61 10.22
CA TYR A 21 -3.47 -5.16 11.49
C TYR A 21 -2.10 -5.84 11.37
N LEU A 22 -1.86 -6.57 10.28
CA LEU A 22 -0.57 -7.20 10.01
C LEU A 22 0.54 -6.15 9.90
N MET A 23 0.33 -5.09 9.13
CA MET A 23 1.33 -4.02 8.96
C MET A 23 1.60 -3.29 10.27
N LYS A 24 0.55 -3.01 11.06
CA LYS A 24 0.70 -2.45 12.41
C LYS A 24 1.52 -3.37 13.31
N GLY A 25 1.17 -4.66 13.36
CA GLY A 25 1.86 -5.63 14.23
C GLY A 25 3.33 -5.81 13.86
N LEU A 26 3.67 -5.84 12.56
CA LEU A 26 5.06 -5.89 12.10
C LEU A 26 5.83 -4.63 12.50
N TYR A 27 5.23 -3.45 12.33
CA TYR A 27 5.85 -2.20 12.72
C TYR A 27 6.15 -2.14 14.23
N GLU A 28 5.18 -2.54 15.05
CA GLU A 28 5.33 -2.59 16.51
C GLU A 28 6.37 -3.63 16.94
N ALA A 29 6.38 -4.81 16.33
CA ALA A 29 7.37 -5.85 16.61
C ALA A 29 8.80 -5.41 16.25
N PHE A 30 8.98 -4.74 15.11
CA PHE A 30 10.29 -4.19 14.72
C PHE A 30 10.73 -3.07 15.65
N ALA A 31 9.81 -2.24 16.11
CA ALA A 31 10.12 -1.20 17.09
C ALA A 31 10.53 -1.77 18.45
N GLU A 32 9.94 -2.89 18.87
CA GLU A 32 10.30 -3.55 20.12
C GLU A 32 11.64 -4.29 20.02
N GLU A 33 11.87 -5.02 18.92
CA GLU A 33 13.15 -5.70 18.68
C GLU A 33 14.32 -4.70 18.64
N ALA A 34 14.12 -3.51 18.06
CA ALA A 34 15.13 -2.45 18.06
C ALA A 34 15.49 -1.98 19.49
N LYS A 35 14.51 -1.89 20.39
CA LYS A 35 14.74 -1.51 21.79
C LYS A 35 15.48 -2.63 22.55
N GLU A 36 15.08 -3.88 22.34
CA GLU A 36 15.68 -5.03 23.02
C GLU A 36 17.11 -5.29 22.55
N SER A 37 17.35 -5.21 21.23
CA SER A 37 18.66 -5.48 20.62
C SER A 37 19.62 -4.29 20.68
N GLY A 38 19.10 -3.08 20.87
CA GLY A 38 19.86 -1.83 20.78
C GLY A 38 20.29 -1.48 19.34
N LYS A 39 19.76 -2.16 18.32
CA LYS A 39 20.03 -1.90 16.91
C LYS A 39 18.98 -0.96 16.31
N GLU A 40 19.26 -0.46 15.11
CA GLU A 40 18.29 0.31 14.35
C GLU A 40 17.08 -0.55 13.95
N LYS A 41 15.88 0.06 14.00
CA LYS A 41 14.62 -0.57 13.60
C LYS A 41 14.69 -1.04 12.15
N LEU A 42 14.26 -2.28 11.91
CA LEU A 42 14.09 -2.82 10.56
C LEU A 42 13.13 -1.97 9.74
N ILE A 43 13.47 -1.78 8.46
CA ILE A 43 12.66 -1.02 7.51
C ILE A 43 11.50 -1.89 7.02
N LEU A 44 10.29 -1.35 7.10
CA LEU A 44 9.08 -2.02 6.62
C LEU A 44 8.60 -1.34 5.33
N THR A 45 8.72 -2.06 4.21
CA THR A 45 8.29 -1.60 2.89
C THR A 45 7.05 -2.35 2.40
N LEU A 46 6.24 -1.69 1.58
CA LEU A 46 5.02 -2.25 0.98
C LEU A 46 5.04 -2.12 -0.54
N ALA A 47 4.91 -3.23 -1.26
CA ALA A 47 4.56 -3.23 -2.67
C ALA A 47 3.02 -3.12 -2.81
N ALA A 48 2.54 -2.09 -3.50
CA ALA A 48 1.12 -1.79 -3.64
C ALA A 48 0.68 -1.79 -5.11
N ALA A 49 -0.54 -2.24 -5.36
CA ALA A 49 -1.18 -2.14 -6.68
C ALA A 49 -1.25 -0.68 -7.15
N SER A 50 -1.10 -0.45 -8.45
CA SER A 50 -1.30 0.87 -9.08
C SER A 50 -2.73 1.10 -9.59
N GLY A 51 -3.48 0.02 -9.85
CA GLY A 51 -4.88 0.11 -10.28
C GLY A 51 -5.81 0.52 -9.15
N THR A 52 -6.62 1.56 -9.37
CA THR A 52 -7.59 2.10 -8.40
C THR A 52 -8.54 1.03 -7.84
N TYR A 53 -8.98 0.11 -8.71
CA TYR A 53 -9.82 -1.03 -8.31
C TYR A 53 -9.17 -1.86 -7.18
N TYR A 54 -7.91 -2.22 -7.32
CA TYR A 54 -7.20 -2.99 -6.30
C TYR A 54 -6.91 -2.16 -5.06
N ILE A 55 -6.57 -0.87 -5.22
CA ILE A 55 -6.31 0.01 -4.07
C ILE A 55 -7.54 0.12 -3.16
N ASP A 56 -8.71 0.37 -3.75
CA ASP A 56 -9.95 0.59 -3.01
C ASP A 56 -10.45 -0.68 -2.31
N GLN A 57 -10.24 -1.86 -2.91
CA GLN A 57 -10.65 -3.14 -2.32
C GLN A 57 -9.64 -3.67 -1.29
N SER A 58 -8.34 -3.53 -1.55
CA SER A 58 -7.31 -4.27 -0.83
C SER A 58 -6.70 -3.52 0.36
N TYR A 59 -6.77 -2.19 0.40
CA TYR A 59 -5.98 -1.42 1.37
C TYR A 59 -6.76 -0.34 2.11
N GLU A 60 -6.31 0.00 3.31
CA GLU A 60 -6.70 1.20 4.05
C GLU A 60 -5.55 2.23 4.04
N PRO A 61 -5.33 2.97 2.94
CA PRO A 61 -4.12 3.76 2.72
C PRO A 61 -3.87 4.79 3.83
N LYS A 62 -4.95 5.42 4.35
CA LYS A 62 -4.86 6.39 5.46
C LYS A 62 -4.35 5.78 6.77
N LYS A 63 -4.55 4.48 6.99
CA LYS A 63 -4.08 3.78 8.19
C LYS A 63 -2.69 3.20 7.96
N ILE A 64 -2.49 2.52 6.84
CA ILE A 64 -1.25 1.82 6.50
C ILE A 64 -0.05 2.76 6.42
N ILE A 65 -0.23 4.00 5.93
CA ILE A 65 0.85 4.99 5.82
C ILE A 65 1.55 5.29 7.16
N ASN A 66 0.91 5.05 8.30
CA ASN A 66 1.52 5.25 9.62
C ASN A 66 2.40 4.08 10.07
N TYR A 67 2.35 2.96 9.36
CA TYR A 67 3.00 1.69 9.74
C TYR A 67 4.00 1.20 8.68
N ILE A 68 4.36 2.05 7.70
CA ILE A 68 5.34 1.72 6.66
C ILE A 68 6.34 2.85 6.51
N ASP A 69 7.58 2.51 6.17
CA ASP A 69 8.62 3.49 5.88
C ASP A 69 8.59 3.88 4.40
N TYR A 70 8.37 2.92 3.49
CA TYR A 70 8.27 3.16 2.05
C TYR A 70 7.12 2.39 1.40
N MET A 71 6.43 3.06 0.47
CA MET A 71 5.46 2.44 -0.43
C MET A 71 6.04 2.38 -1.85
N LEU A 72 6.13 1.18 -2.39
CA LEU A 72 6.59 0.88 -3.74
C LEU A 72 5.37 0.60 -4.61
N LEU A 73 4.98 1.57 -5.43
CA LEU A 73 3.81 1.43 -6.30
C LEU A 73 4.17 0.62 -7.54
N MET A 74 3.42 -0.45 -7.82
CA MET A 74 3.65 -1.31 -8.98
C MET A 74 3.07 -0.68 -10.26
N THR A 75 3.70 0.39 -10.74
CA THR A 75 3.30 1.14 -11.95
C THR A 75 3.77 0.43 -13.23
N TYR A 76 3.49 -0.86 -13.33
CA TYR A 76 3.79 -1.73 -14.46
C TYR A 76 2.67 -2.76 -14.62
N ASN A 77 2.70 -3.55 -15.69
CA ASN A 77 1.66 -4.53 -16.04
C ASN A 77 0.25 -3.94 -16.25
N TYR A 78 0.16 -2.71 -16.74
CA TYR A 78 -1.13 -2.14 -17.16
C TYR A 78 -1.69 -2.85 -18.39
N HIS A 79 -0.81 -3.22 -19.32
CA HIS A 79 -1.13 -3.96 -20.54
C HIS A 79 -0.38 -5.28 -20.56
N GLY A 80 -0.95 -6.28 -21.24
CA GLY A 80 -0.30 -7.58 -21.37
C GLY A 80 -1.06 -8.55 -22.26
N GLN A 81 -0.53 -9.77 -22.37
CA GLN A 81 -1.05 -10.80 -23.27
C GLN A 81 -2.51 -11.24 -23.00
N TRP A 82 -3.09 -10.82 -21.87
CA TRP A 82 -4.49 -11.08 -21.52
C TRP A 82 -5.47 -10.15 -22.26
N GLU A 83 -4.99 -9.10 -22.92
CA GLU A 83 -5.80 -8.19 -23.71
C GLU A 83 -5.91 -8.65 -25.17
N LYS A 84 -7.09 -8.49 -25.77
CA LYS A 84 -7.31 -8.84 -27.20
C LYS A 84 -6.75 -7.80 -28.17
N LYS A 85 -6.44 -6.60 -27.68
CA LYS A 85 -5.81 -5.53 -28.46
C LYS A 85 -4.41 -5.30 -27.91
N LEU A 86 -3.47 -5.13 -28.82
CA LEU A 86 -2.13 -4.67 -28.50
C LEU A 86 -2.20 -3.17 -28.25
N ASP A 87 -2.12 -2.77 -26.99
CA ASP A 87 -1.82 -1.40 -26.61
C ASP A 87 -0.36 -1.37 -26.12
N THR A 88 0.51 -0.70 -26.88
CA THR A 88 1.93 -0.57 -26.56
C THR A 88 2.23 0.67 -25.73
N THR A 89 1.21 1.47 -25.41
CA THR A 89 1.39 2.69 -24.63
C THR A 89 1.21 2.38 -23.16
N VAL A 90 2.30 2.42 -22.39
CA VAL A 90 2.16 2.71 -20.96
C VAL A 90 1.76 4.18 -20.92
N ASP A 91 0.47 4.45 -20.80
CA ASP A 91 0.00 5.83 -20.73
C ASP A 91 0.53 6.44 -19.42
N CYS A 92 1.62 7.19 -19.54
CA CYS A 92 2.26 7.94 -18.46
C CYS A 92 1.48 9.22 -18.11
N THR A 93 0.23 9.36 -18.57
CA THR A 93 -0.65 10.39 -18.05
C THR A 93 -0.65 10.27 -16.52
N PRO A 94 -0.46 11.39 -15.80
CA PRO A 94 -0.47 11.33 -14.35
C PRO A 94 -1.81 10.74 -13.94
N ILE A 95 -1.78 9.55 -13.32
CA ILE A 95 -2.91 9.05 -12.54
C ILE A 95 -3.19 10.17 -11.57
N THR A 96 -4.25 10.92 -11.84
CA THR A 96 -4.69 12.00 -10.96
C THR A 96 -5.35 11.30 -9.78
N MET A 97 -4.53 10.65 -8.95
CA MET A 97 -4.92 10.14 -7.67
C MET A 97 -5.21 11.39 -6.86
N THR A 98 -6.47 11.82 -6.88
CA THR A 98 -6.94 12.90 -6.02
C THR A 98 -6.93 12.34 -4.61
N LEU A 99 -5.74 12.28 -4.00
CA LEU A 99 -5.54 12.21 -2.57
C LEU A 99 -6.13 13.52 -2.03
N ARG A 100 -7.45 13.55 -1.81
CA ARG A 100 -8.05 14.48 -0.86
C ARG A 100 -7.60 14.07 0.55
N LEU A 101 -6.31 14.28 0.82
CA LEU A 101 -5.79 14.42 2.16
C LEU A 101 -6.20 15.82 2.61
N VAL A 102 -7.41 15.93 3.16
CA VAL A 102 -7.82 17.17 3.85
C VAL A 102 -6.91 17.29 5.07
N ARG A 103 -5.86 18.10 4.92
CA ARG A 103 -4.97 18.53 5.97
C ARG A 103 -5.75 19.50 6.87
N SER A 104 -6.52 18.98 7.82
CA SER A 104 -7.04 19.77 8.94
C SER A 104 -6.03 19.70 10.09
N LEU A 105 -4.92 20.44 9.94
CA LEU A 105 -4.13 20.86 11.08
C LEU A 105 -4.50 22.32 11.36
N SER A 106 -5.48 22.50 12.25
CA SER A 106 -5.69 23.78 12.92
C SER A 106 -4.49 24.01 13.83
N TYR A 107 -3.53 24.80 13.35
CA TYR A 107 -2.48 25.39 14.16
C TYR A 107 -3.06 26.68 14.76
N THR A 108 -3.55 26.60 15.99
CA THR A 108 -3.92 27.79 16.77
C THR A 108 -2.70 28.21 17.56
N ARG A 109 -2.28 29.47 17.35
CA ARG A 109 -1.37 30.19 18.25
C ARG A 109 -2.03 30.44 19.60
#